data_AF-A0A5K1HRI3-F1
#
_entry.id   AF-A0A5K1HRI3-F1
#
_cell.length_a   1.000
_cell.length_b   1.000
_cell.length_c   1.000
_cell.angle_alpha   90.00
_cell.angle_beta   90.00
_cell.angle_gamma   90.00
#
_symmetry.space_group_name_H-M   'P 1'
#
loop_
_entity.id
_entity.type
_entity.pdbx_description
1 polymer ?
#
loop_
_entity_poly.entity_id
_entity_poly.type
_entity_poly.pdbx_seq_one_letter_code
_entity_poly.pdbx_strand_id
1 'polypeptide(L)' 'SANEKRTDEEINEMMSDADIDGDGYINFEEFSRLMATR' A
#
# COMPACT_ATOMS: atom_id res chain seq x y z
N SER A 1 -8.80 -15.66 -12.97
CA SER A 1 -7.88 -15.01 -13.93
C SER A 1 -8.11 -13.51 -14.17
N ALA A 2 -9.34 -13.01 -14.34
CA ALA A 2 -9.60 -11.56 -14.51
C ALA A 2 -9.89 -10.83 -13.18
N ASN A 3 -10.45 -11.54 -12.19
CA ASN A 3 -10.73 -10.98 -10.86
C ASN A 3 -9.46 -10.79 -10.03
N GLU A 4 -8.55 -11.77 -10.05
CA GLU A 4 -7.26 -11.71 -9.33
C GLU A 4 -6.38 -10.55 -9.81
N LYS A 5 -6.36 -10.26 -11.12
CA LYS A 5 -5.58 -9.13 -11.67
C LYS A 5 -6.03 -7.77 -11.12
N ARG A 6 -7.33 -7.58 -10.93
CA ARG A 6 -7.84 -6.34 -10.33
C ARG A 6 -7.42 -6.20 -8.88
N THR A 7 -7.44 -7.29 -8.12
CA THR A 7 -7.00 -7.30 -6.73
C THR A 7 -5.51 -6.99 -6.60
N ASP A 8 -4.69 -7.52 -7.51
CA ASP A 8 -3.25 -7.21 -7.54
C ASP A 8 -3.00 -5.74 -7.89
N GLU A 9 -3.76 -5.18 -8.84
CA GLU A 9 -3.69 -3.75 -9.18
C GLU A 9 -4.11 -2.88 -7.99
N GLU A 10 -5.23 -3.18 -7.34
CA GLU A 10 -5.73 -2.43 -6.16
C GLU A 10 -4.73 -2.48 -4.98
N ILE A 11 -4.12 -3.64 -4.73
CA ILE A 11 -3.10 -3.79 -3.69
C ILE A 11 -1.84 -2.99 -4.04
N ASN A 12 -1.42 -3.01 -5.31
CA ASN A 12 -0.27 -2.22 -5.74
C ASN A 12 -0.52 -0.71 -5.64
N GLU A 13 -1.73 -0.25 -5.97
CA GLU A 13 -2.11 1.15 -5.80
C GLU A 13 -2.09 1.54 -4.31
N MET A 14 -2.67 0.71 -3.43
CA MET A 14 -2.61 0.95 -1.98
C MET A 14 -1.18 0.95 -1.43
N MET A 15 -0.33 0.05 -1.91
CA MET A 15 1.08 -0.01 -1.51
C MET A 15 1.85 1.21 -2.01
N SER A 16 1.64 1.64 -3.25
CA SER A 16 2.35 2.80 -3.81
C SER A 16 2.06 4.11 -3.08
N ASP A 17 0.91 4.22 -2.42
CA ASP A 17 0.55 5.39 -1.62
C ASP A 17 1.08 5.30 -0.17
N ALA A 18 1.38 4.08 0.29
CA ALA A 18 1.69 3.75 1.68
C ALA A 18 3.18 3.53 1.97
N ASP A 19 3.87 2.86 1.05
CA ASP A 19 5.31 2.57 1.08
C ASP A 19 6.07 3.80 0.60
N ILE A 20 6.59 4.58 1.55
CA ILE A 20 7.22 5.87 1.27
C ILE A 20 8.71 5.69 0.95
N ASP A 21 9.34 4.66 1.53
CA ASP A 21 10.75 4.39 1.32
C ASP A 21 11.04 3.43 0.14
N GLY A 22 10.02 2.74 -0.36
CA GLY A 22 10.07 1.89 -1.54
C GLY A 22 10.73 0.54 -1.28
N ASP A 23 10.76 0.06 -0.03
CA ASP A 23 11.32 -1.25 0.33
C ASP A 23 10.37 -2.43 0.03
N GLY A 24 9.13 -2.13 -0.36
CA GLY A 24 8.07 -3.09 -0.67
C GLY A 24 7.27 -3.56 0.55
N TYR A 25 7.49 -2.95 1.72
CA TYR A 25 6.81 -3.23 2.97
C TYR A 25 6.23 -1.95 3.56
N ILE A 26 5.25 -2.10 4.45
CA ILE A 26 4.75 -0.98 5.25
C ILE A 26 5.26 -1.17 6.67
N ASN A 27 6.16 -0.30 7.10
CA ASN A 27 6.69 -0.31 8.45
C ASN A 27 5.75 0.47 9.41
N PHE A 28 6.07 0.42 10.72
CA PHE A 28 5.22 1.04 11.75
C PHE A 28 5.06 2.57 11.56
N GLU A 29 6.10 3.24 11.09
CA GLU A 29 6.08 4.69 10.88
C GLU A 29 5.14 5.05 9.72
N GLU A 30 5.25 4.34 8.60
CA GLU A 30 4.39 4.50 7.43
C GLU A 30 2.93 4.20 7.78
N PHE A 31 2.67 3.10 8.50
CA PHE A 31 1.34 2.78 8.99
C PHE A 31 0.77 3.87 9.89
N SER A 32 1.58 4.40 10.82
CA SER A 32 1.16 5.47 11.72
C SER A 32 0.81 6.75 10.95
N ARG A 33 1.56 7.08 9.90
CA ARG A 33 1.29 8.23 9.02
C ARG A 33 -0.01 8.06 8.23
N LEU A 34 -0.25 6.86 7.70
CA LEU A 34 -1.51 6.52 7.01
C LEU A 34 -2.72 6.68 7.93
N MET A 35 -2.60 6.26 9.18
CA MET A 35 -3.67 6.37 10.17
C MET A 35 -3.86 7.80 10.70
N ALA A 36 -2.79 8.60 10.76
CA ALA A 36 -2.84 9.99 11.19
C ALA A 36 -3.38 10.97 10.11
N THR A 37 -3.39 10.55 8.85
CA THR A 37 -3.86 11.38 7.71
C THR A 37 -5.37 11.22 7.45
N ARG A 38 -6.12 10.69 8.44
CA ARG A 38 -7.58 10.58 8.40
C ARG A 38 -8.26 11.44 9.45
#